data_AF-A0A7V3K5G5-F1
#
_entry.id   AF-A0A7V3K5G5-F1
#
_cell.length_a   1.000
_cell.length_b   1.000
_cell.length_c   1.000
_cell.angle_alpha   90.00
_cell.angle_beta   90.00
_cell.angle_gamma   90.00
#
_symmetry.space_group_name_H-M   'P 1'
#
loop_
_entity.id
_entity.type
_entity.pdbx_description
1 polymer ?
#
loop_
_entity_poly.entity_id
_entity_poly.type
_entity_poly.pdbx_seq_one_letter_code
_entity_poly.pdbx_strand_id
1 'polypeptide(L)' 'MSPAVDRREDDGRWIAEVMNLRGVMAYGSTQAEALKNVKVLALQVLADMIEHGEAPADITTLEFTTAA' A
#
# COMPACT_ATOMS: atom_id res chain seq x y z
N MET A 1 1.10 -7.15 -5.76
CA MET A 1 0.17 -6.30 -4.99
C MET A 1 -0.14 -5.06 -5.79
N SER A 2 -1.42 -4.69 -5.88
CA SER A 2 -1.85 -3.57 -6.73
C SER A 2 -2.18 -2.34 -5.87
N PRO A 3 -1.26 -1.36 -5.74
CA PRO A 3 -1.58 -0.05 -5.18
C PRO A 3 -2.40 0.76 -6.20
N ALA A 4 -3.52 1.31 -5.75
CA ALA A 4 -4.38 2.19 -6.53
C ALA A 4 -4.56 3.53 -5.81
N VAL A 5 -4.60 4.63 -6.57
CA VAL A 5 -5.03 5.93 -6.07
C VAL A 5 -6.53 6.01 -6.27
N ASP A 6 -7.30 6.20 -5.19
CA ASP A 6 -8.75 6.16 -5.27
C ASP A 6 -9.32 7.55 -5.59
N ARG A 7 -9.06 8.54 -4.73
CA ARG A 7 -9.68 9.87 -4.85
C ARG A 7 -8.79 10.99 -4.31
N ARG A 8 -9.06 12.20 -4.78
CA ARG A 8 -8.66 13.45 -4.10
C ARG A 8 -9.76 13.84 -3.11
N GLU A 9 -9.41 13.91 -1.84
CA GLU A 9 -10.28 14.36 -0.75
C GLU A 9 -10.64 15.84 -0.87
N ASP A 10 -11.69 16.26 -0.17
CA ASP A 10 -12.18 17.65 -0.16
C ASP A 10 -11.14 18.65 0.35
N ASP A 11 -10.19 18.19 1.16
CA ASP A 11 -9.04 18.97 1.64
C ASP A 11 -7.86 19.03 0.64
N GLY A 12 -8.02 18.38 -0.51
CA GLY A 12 -7.07 18.38 -1.60
C GLY A 12 -5.99 17.30 -1.53
N ARG A 13 -5.97 16.43 -0.50
CA ARG A 13 -5.04 15.30 -0.40
C ARG A 13 -5.47 14.13 -1.28
N TRP A 14 -4.50 13.34 -1.72
CA TRP A 14 -4.72 12.09 -2.41
C TRP A 14 -4.66 10.93 -1.44
N ILE A 15 -5.55 9.96 -1.60
CA ILE A 15 -5.50 8.69 -0.87
C ILE A 15 -5.17 7.54 -1.83
N ALA A 16 -4.29 6.65 -1.39
CA ALA A 16 -3.99 5.41 -2.09
C ALA A 16 -4.19 4.22 -1.15
N GLU A 17 -4.65 3.09 -1.70
CA GLU A 17 -4.87 1.84 -0.97
C GLU A 17 -4.21 0.65 -1.68
N VAL A 18 -3.89 -0.40 -0.93
CA VAL A 18 -3.45 -1.68 -1.47
C VAL A 18 -4.58 -2.68 -1.35
N MET A 19 -5.24 -3.00 -2.46
CA MET A 19 -6.44 -3.87 -2.45
C MET A 19 -6.19 -5.27 -1.87
N ASN A 20 -4.96 -5.78 -1.99
CA ASN A 20 -4.55 -7.07 -1.45
C ASN A 20 -4.38 -7.07 0.09
N LEU A 21 -4.27 -5.89 0.72
CA LEU A 21 -4.06 -5.72 2.16
C LEU A 21 -5.13 -4.79 2.72
N ARG A 22 -6.23 -5.38 3.23
CA ARG A 22 -7.36 -4.59 3.77
C ARG A 22 -6.87 -3.64 4.87
N GLY A 23 -7.25 -2.38 4.76
CA GLY A 23 -6.90 -1.32 5.73
C GLY A 23 -5.55 -0.65 5.47
N VAL A 24 -4.76 -1.10 4.49
CA VAL A 24 -3.50 -0.46 4.11
C VAL A 24 -3.79 0.68 3.14
N MET A 25 -3.88 1.89 3.70
CA MET A 25 -4.13 3.13 2.98
C MET A 25 -3.22 4.25 3.48
N ALA A 26 -2.81 5.14 2.58
CA ALA A 26 -1.96 6.27 2.94
C ALA A 26 -2.31 7.51 2.11
N TYR A 27 -2.10 8.68 2.73
CA TYR A 27 -2.33 9.98 2.12
C TYR A 27 -1.04 10.56 1.51
N GLY A 28 -1.20 11.45 0.54
CA GLY A 28 -0.14 12.30 0.01
C GLY A 28 -0.67 13.59 -0.57
N SER A 29 0.18 14.61 -0.70
CA SER A 29 -0.15 15.88 -1.35
C SER A 29 -0.29 15.73 -2.87
N THR A 30 0.26 14.65 -3.43
CA THR A 30 0.14 14.26 -4.84
C THR A 30 -0.19 12.78 -4.97
N GLN A 31 -0.69 12.35 -6.13
CA GLN A 31 -0.90 10.93 -6.44
C GLN A 31 0.37 10.10 -6.23
N ALA A 32 1.52 10.62 -6.70
CA ALA A 32 2.82 9.96 -6.58
C ALA A 32 3.24 9.80 -5.10
N GLU A 33 2.97 10.82 -4.28
CA GLU A 33 3.25 10.76 -2.85
C GLU A 33 2.34 9.76 -2.13
N ALA A 34 1.04 9.75 -2.41
CA ALA A 34 0.12 8.76 -1.85
C ALA A 34 0.54 7.33 -2.21
N LEU A 35 0.91 7.08 -3.48
CA LEU A 35 1.43 5.79 -3.94
C LEU A 35 2.74 5.41 -3.25
N LYS A 36 3.67 6.35 -3.05
CA LYS A 36 4.91 6.08 -2.33
C LYS A 36 4.60 5.70 -0.88
N ASN A 37 3.75 6.46 -0.21
CA ASN A 37 3.43 6.25 1.19
C ASN A 37 2.70 4.92 1.42
N VAL A 38 1.77 4.55 0.53
CA VAL A 38 1.06 3.27 0.67
C VAL A 38 1.97 2.07 0.41
N LYS A 39 2.96 2.20 -0.49
CA LYS A 39 3.98 1.16 -0.72
C LYS A 39 4.85 0.94 0.52
N VAL A 40 5.28 2.03 1.17
CA VAL A 40 6.05 1.94 2.43
C VAL A 40 5.23 1.26 3.51
N LEU A 41 3.97 1.67 3.69
CA LEU A 41 3.08 1.07 4.68
C LEU A 41 2.84 -0.42 4.40
N ALA A 42 2.66 -0.82 3.14
CA ALA A 42 2.49 -2.22 2.76
C ALA A 42 3.73 -3.07 3.11
N LEU A 43 4.94 -2.54 2.91
CA LEU A 43 6.18 -3.24 3.30
C LEU A 43 6.29 -3.38 4.83
N GLN A 44 5.89 -2.36 5.59
CA GLN A 44 5.87 -2.41 7.06
C GLN A 44 4.89 -3.47 7.57
N VAL A 45 3.67 -3.49 7.04
CA VAL A 45 2.66 -4.50 7.39
C VAL A 45 3.14 -5.91 7.06
N LEU A 46 3.79 -6.10 5.91
CA LEU A 46 4.33 -7.41 5.56
C LEU A 46 5.48 -7.84 6.46
N ALA A 47 6.35 -6.92 6.86
CA ALA A 47 7.39 -7.21 7.83
C ALA A 47 6.79 -7.66 9.17
N ASP A 48 5.78 -6.94 9.66
CA ASP A 48 5.07 -7.27 10.91
C ASP A 48 4.38 -8.65 10.83
N MET A 49 3.72 -8.96 9.70
CA MET A 49 3.13 -10.28 9.47
C MET A 49 4.17 -11.40 9.45
N ILE A 50 5.36 -11.16 8.89
CA ILE A 50 6.45 -12.15 8.87
C ILE A 50 6.98 -12.38 10.29
N GLU A 51 7.19 -11.30 11.06
CA GLU A 51 7.69 -11.38 12.44
C GLU A 51 6.74 -12.17 13.36
N HIS A 52 5.43 -12.03 13.15
CA HIS A 52 4.41 -12.72 13.95
C HIS A 52 3.96 -14.08 13.38
N GLY A 53 4.54 -14.53 12.26
CA GLY A 53 4.17 -15.80 11.61
C GLY A 53 2.78 -15.80 10.98
N GLU A 54 2.24 -14.62 10.68
CA GLU A 54 0.95 -14.41 10.00
C GLU A 54 1.11 -14.33 8.47
N ALA A 55 2.34 -14.12 8.00
CA ALA A 55 2.67 -14.17 6.59
C ALA A 55 2.71 -15.61 6.07
N PRO A 56 2.33 -15.85 4.79
CA PRO A 56 2.61 -17.10 4.11
C PRO A 56 4.08 -17.50 4.27
N ALA A 57 4.34 -18.77 4.60
CA ALA A 57 5.69 -19.25 4.93
C ALA A 57 6.73 -19.07 3.79
N ASP A 58 6.27 -18.93 2.55
CA ASP A 58 7.10 -18.89 1.34
C ASP A 58 6.94 -17.58 0.53
N ILE A 59 7.08 -16.42 1.18
CA ILE A 59 7.20 -15.16 0.42
C ILE A 59 8.61 -15.04 -0.17
N THR A 60 8.75 -15.35 -1.46
CA THR A 60 10.03 -15.21 -2.19
C THR A 60 10.06 -14.02 -3.13
N THR A 61 8.91 -13.46 -3.48
CA THR A 61 8.80 -12.39 -4.48
C THR A 61 7.72 -11.40 -4.08
N LEU A 62 8.04 -10.11 -4.17
CA LEU A 62 7.16 -9.02 -3.84
C LEU A 62 7.16 -8.00 -4.98
N GLU A 63 6.01 -7.81 -5.62
CA GLU A 63 5.85 -6.95 -6.79
C GLU A 63 4.74 -5.93 -6.58
N PHE A 64 5.00 -4.67 -6.92
CA PHE A 64 3.98 -3.63 -6.98
C PHE A 64 3.56 -3.39 -8.43
N THR A 65 2.29 -3.63 -8.75
CA THR A 65 1.71 -3.37 -10.07
C THR A 65 0.81 -2.15 -10.02
N THR A 66 1.17 -1.09 -10.74
CA THR A 66 0.28 0.08 -10.92
C THR A 66 -0.71 -0.19 -12.05
N ALA A 67 -2.00 -0.06 -11.77
CA ALA A 67 -3.02 0.03 -12.81
C ALA A 67 -2.88 1.40 -13.49
N ALA A 68 -2.82 1.39 -14.83
CA ALA A 68 -2.79 2.59 -15.67
C ALA A 68 -4.20 3.15 -15.89
#